data_AF-A0A3Q3C593-F1
#
_entry.id   AF-A0A3Q3C593-F1
#
_cell.length_a   1.000
_cell.length_b   1.000
_cell.length_c   1.000
_cell.angle_alpha   90.00
_cell.angle_beta   90.00
_cell.angle_gamma   90.00
#
_symmetry.space_group_name_H-M   'P 1'
#
loop_
_entity.id
_entity.type
_entity.pdbx_description
1 polymer ?
#
loop_
_entity_poly.entity_id
_entity_poly.type
_entity_poly.pdbx_seq_one_letter_code
_entity_poly.pdbx_strand_id
1 'polypeptide(L)'
;MASGRLCRLNSLLTRLSGRTRLSCVQTCLVPARQKSSVGTTSLDGPECNVEMGVTSDGKTIVCYHPTVDIPYELTQPIERPDPMANQVETHDQVLKAHLSKEVLKDNGPTIEELSKMFFTTKHRFYPIGQYRRRRINKDPPKDR
;
A
#
# COMPACT_ATOMS: atom_id res chain seq x y z
N MET A 1 13.55 -33.12 45.09
CA MET A 1 12.21 -33.12 45.71
C MET A 1 12.17 -32.02 46.77
N ALA A 2 11.07 -31.29 46.89
CA ALA A 2 10.81 -30.33 47.97
C ALA A 2 9.30 -30.35 48.30
N SER A 3 8.92 -30.04 49.54
CA SER A 3 7.55 -30.21 50.07
C SER A 3 6.94 -28.86 50.49
N GLY A 4 5.62 -28.70 50.37
CA GLY A 4 4.91 -27.46 50.76
C GLY A 4 3.40 -27.65 50.86
N ARG A 5 2.77 -27.16 51.94
CA ARG A 5 1.37 -27.44 52.33
C ARG A 5 0.70 -26.24 53.04
N LEU A 6 -0.63 -26.19 53.18
CA LEU A 6 -1.64 -27.17 52.71
C LEU A 6 -2.37 -26.70 51.42
N CYS A 7 -3.50 -26.00 51.32
CA CYS A 7 -4.60 -25.63 52.24
C CYS A 7 -5.93 -25.57 51.42
N ARG A 8 -7.08 -25.39 52.08
CA ARG A 8 -8.38 -25.01 51.48
C ARG A 8 -9.16 -24.13 52.46
N LEU A 9 -10.01 -23.24 51.95
CA LEU A 9 -11.24 -22.80 52.62
C LEU A 9 -12.36 -22.62 51.59
N ASN A 10 -13.60 -22.90 52.01
CA ASN A 10 -14.83 -22.74 51.23
C ASN A 10 -15.77 -21.75 51.93
N SER A 11 -16.64 -21.06 51.20
CA SER A 11 -17.99 -20.68 51.66
C SER A 11 -18.90 -20.29 50.47
N LEU A 12 -20.20 -20.09 50.72
CA LEU A 12 -21.27 -19.98 49.72
C LEU A 12 -22.31 -18.91 50.11
N LEU A 13 -23.29 -18.68 49.21
CA LEU A 13 -24.52 -17.86 49.37
C LEU A 13 -24.32 -16.33 49.24
N THR A 14 -25.29 -15.50 48.81
CA THR A 14 -26.74 -15.65 48.50
C THR A 14 -27.04 -15.13 47.05
N ARG A 15 -28.07 -15.56 46.28
CA ARG A 15 -29.52 -15.24 46.34
C ARG A 15 -29.81 -13.73 46.59
N LEU A 16 -30.70 -13.03 45.88
CA LEU A 16 -31.66 -13.37 44.79
C LEU A 16 -31.60 -12.33 43.64
N SER A 17 -32.12 -12.67 42.45
CA SER A 17 -32.44 -11.71 41.38
C SER A 17 -33.94 -11.72 41.04
N GLY A 18 -34.64 -10.62 41.30
CA GLY A 18 -36.07 -10.46 41.02
C GLY A 18 -36.34 -10.07 39.57
N ARG A 19 -37.11 -10.90 38.84
CA ARG A 19 -37.60 -10.57 37.48
C ARG A 19 -38.85 -9.69 37.56
N THR A 20 -38.74 -8.41 37.22
CA THR A 20 -39.89 -7.60 36.78
C THR A 20 -39.98 -7.61 35.26
N ARG A 21 -41.11 -8.08 34.70
CA ARG A 21 -41.38 -8.03 33.26
C ARG A 21 -42.04 -6.70 32.91
N LEU A 22 -41.28 -5.72 32.45
CA LEU A 22 -41.85 -4.57 31.73
C LEU A 22 -42.07 -4.96 30.27
N SER A 23 -43.33 -5.21 29.91
CA SER A 23 -43.74 -5.44 28.53
C SER A 23 -43.76 -4.13 27.76
N CYS A 24 -42.58 -3.67 27.33
CA CYS A 24 -42.48 -2.56 26.39
C CYS A 24 -43.04 -3.01 25.04
N VAL A 25 -44.24 -2.54 24.70
CA VAL A 25 -44.82 -2.72 23.37
C VAL A 25 -44.11 -1.76 22.41
N GLN A 26 -42.95 -2.18 21.91
CA GLN A 26 -42.32 -1.52 20.77
C GLN A 26 -43.17 -1.80 19.53
N THR A 27 -44.09 -0.88 19.21
CA THR A 27 -44.61 -0.73 17.86
C THR A 27 -43.43 -0.39 16.96
N CYS A 28 -42.99 -1.36 16.17
CA CYS A 28 -41.86 -1.22 15.25
C CYS A 28 -42.18 -0.24 14.11
N LEU A 29 -42.10 1.07 14.38
CA LEU A 29 -42.10 2.11 13.37
C LEU A 29 -40.81 1.98 12.55
N VAL A 30 -40.85 1.13 11.53
CA VAL A 30 -39.82 1.05 10.50
C VAL A 30 -39.65 2.47 9.93
N PRO A 31 -38.46 3.09 10.02
CA PRO A 31 -38.25 4.39 9.40
C PRO A 31 -38.43 4.21 7.90
N ALA A 32 -39.44 4.87 7.34
CA ALA A 32 -39.66 4.89 5.90
C ALA A 32 -38.40 5.48 5.25
N ARG A 33 -37.58 4.61 4.62
CA ARG A 33 -36.30 4.99 4.03
C ARG A 33 -36.57 6.09 3.00
N GLN A 34 -36.26 7.32 3.36
CA GLN A 34 -36.37 8.46 2.45
C GLN A 34 -35.58 8.11 1.19
N LYS A 35 -36.22 8.25 0.02
CA LYS A 35 -35.50 8.29 -1.25
C LYS A 35 -34.71 9.59 -1.27
N SER A 36 -33.54 9.56 -0.64
CA SER A 36 -32.59 10.66 -0.64
C SER A 36 -32.07 10.84 -2.07
N SER A 37 -32.71 11.71 -2.84
CA SER A 37 -32.11 12.38 -4.01
C SER A 37 -31.07 13.42 -3.54
N VAL A 38 -30.28 13.06 -2.53
CA VAL A 38 -29.06 13.75 -2.16
C VAL A 38 -28.09 13.40 -3.27
N GLY A 39 -27.68 14.42 -4.02
CA GLY A 39 -26.91 14.25 -5.23
C GLY A 39 -25.59 13.51 -5.00
N THR A 40 -25.07 12.95 -6.09
CA THR A 40 -23.73 12.42 -6.29
C THR A 40 -22.92 12.24 -4.99
N THR A 41 -22.86 11.01 -4.49
CA THR A 41 -21.82 10.63 -3.52
C THR A 41 -20.49 10.66 -4.26
N SER A 42 -19.92 11.86 -4.40
CA SER A 42 -18.73 12.16 -5.19
C SER A 42 -17.47 11.64 -4.48
N LEU A 43 -17.40 10.32 -4.38
CA LEU A 43 -16.18 9.53 -4.39
C LEU A 43 -15.61 9.50 -5.83
N ASP A 44 -15.70 10.63 -6.53
CA ASP A 44 -15.08 10.91 -7.82
C ASP A 44 -13.58 11.15 -7.54
N GLY A 45 -12.92 10.08 -7.09
CA GLY A 45 -11.46 10.02 -7.02
C GLY A 45 -10.88 10.05 -8.44
N PRO A 46 -9.60 10.40 -8.59
CA PRO A 46 -8.98 10.62 -9.91
C PRO A 46 -8.81 9.36 -10.78
N GLU A 47 -9.42 8.24 -10.41
CA GLU A 47 -9.26 6.91 -11.02
C GLU A 47 -10.54 6.40 -11.70
N CYS A 48 -11.71 6.62 -11.09
CA CYS A 48 -13.01 6.21 -11.65
C CYS A 48 -14.18 7.01 -11.05
N ASN A 49 -15.21 7.25 -11.88
CA ASN A 49 -16.49 7.79 -11.42
C ASN A 49 -17.39 6.61 -11.05
N VAL A 50 -18.00 6.60 -9.86
CA VAL A 50 -18.74 5.43 -9.35
C VAL A 50 -20.22 5.75 -9.14
N GLU A 51 -21.08 5.17 -9.98
CA GLU A 51 -22.54 5.23 -9.83
C GLU A 51 -23.05 3.94 -9.16
N MET A 52 -23.76 4.09 -8.03
CA MET A 52 -24.35 2.98 -7.29
C MET A 52 -25.88 2.96 -7.39
N GLY A 53 -26.41 1.96 -8.09
CA GLY A 53 -27.84 1.69 -8.20
C GLY A 53 -28.31 0.54 -7.30
N VAL A 54 -29.63 0.44 -7.14
CA VAL A 54 -30.29 -0.73 -6.52
C VAL A 54 -31.43 -1.15 -7.43
N THR A 55 -31.54 -2.45 -7.72
CA THR A 55 -32.62 -3.00 -8.55
C THR A 55 -33.99 -2.75 -7.91
N SER A 56 -35.06 -2.70 -8.73
CA SER A 56 -36.47 -2.56 -8.31
C SER A 56 -36.85 -3.37 -7.07
N ASP A 57 -36.35 -4.61 -7.02
CA ASP A 57 -36.62 -5.61 -5.99
C ASP A 57 -35.94 -5.35 -4.64
N GLY A 58 -35.00 -4.39 -4.57
CA GLY A 58 -34.19 -4.09 -3.38
C GLY A 58 -33.14 -5.14 -3.01
N LYS A 59 -33.13 -6.31 -3.66
CA LYS A 59 -32.28 -7.48 -3.35
C LYS A 59 -30.84 -7.36 -3.86
N THR A 60 -30.62 -6.57 -4.92
CA THR A 60 -29.35 -6.49 -5.64
C THR A 60 -28.89 -5.04 -5.74
N ILE A 61 -27.64 -4.80 -5.35
CA ILE A 61 -26.93 -3.53 -5.56
C ILE A 61 -26.13 -3.67 -6.85
N VAL A 62 -26.15 -2.63 -7.69
CA VAL A 62 -25.43 -2.58 -8.97
C VAL A 62 -24.45 -1.42 -8.91
N CYS A 63 -23.18 -1.67 -9.25
CA CYS A 63 -22.14 -0.66 -9.30
C CYS A 63 -21.67 -0.48 -10.75
N TYR A 64 -21.75 0.74 -11.26
CA TYR A 64 -21.16 1.14 -12.54
C TYR A 64 -19.93 1.99 -12.23
N HIS A 65 -18.76 1.58 -12.72
CA HIS A 65 -17.46 2.17 -12.39
C HIS A 65 -16.58 2.35 -13.65
N PRO A 66 -16.97 3.21 -14.60
CA PRO A 66 -16.13 3.57 -15.74
C PRO A 66 -14.78 4.15 -15.26
N THR A 67 -13.70 3.68 -15.87
CA THR A 67 -12.37 4.31 -15.76
C THR A 67 -12.41 5.70 -16.38
N VAL A 68 -11.74 6.66 -15.75
CA VAL A 68 -11.66 8.04 -16.24
C VAL A 68 -10.31 8.25 -16.92
N ASP A 69 -10.31 8.74 -18.16
CA ASP A 69 -9.09 9.09 -18.89
C ASP A 69 -8.50 10.41 -18.37
N ILE A 70 -7.16 10.51 -18.32
CA ILE A 70 -6.46 11.74 -17.94
C ILE A 70 -6.59 12.76 -19.10
N PRO A 71 -7.19 13.95 -18.88
CA PRO A 71 -7.36 14.94 -19.94
C PRO A 71 -6.01 15.55 -20.36
N TYR A 72 -5.89 15.86 -21.65
CA TYR A 72 -4.65 16.37 -22.26
C TYR A 72 -4.09 17.63 -21.57
N GLU A 73 -4.96 18.49 -21.05
CA GLU A 73 -4.60 19.72 -20.32
C GLU A 73 -3.83 19.46 -19.00
N LEU A 74 -3.91 18.24 -18.45
CA LEU A 74 -3.15 17.79 -17.28
C LEU A 74 -1.89 17.00 -17.65
N THR A 75 -1.54 16.93 -18.94
CA THR A 75 -0.30 16.31 -19.42
C THR A 75 0.76 17.35 -19.76
N GLN A 76 2.03 16.96 -19.68
CA GLN A 76 3.16 17.82 -20.08
C GLN A 76 3.84 17.26 -21.33
N PRO A 77 4.33 18.10 -22.25
CA PRO A 77 5.07 17.64 -23.41
C PRO A 77 6.39 16.99 -22.96
N ILE A 78 6.73 15.85 -23.57
CA ILE A 78 8.00 15.17 -23.30
C ILE A 78 9.14 16.05 -23.83
N GLU A 79 10.00 16.51 -22.93
CA GLU A 79 11.22 17.25 -23.27
C GLU A 79 12.11 16.41 -24.20
N ARG A 80 12.57 17.03 -25.29
CA ARG A 80 13.51 16.42 -26.24
C ARG A 80 14.82 17.21 -26.14
N PRO A 81 15.87 16.66 -25.53
CA PRO A 81 17.15 17.37 -25.43
C PRO A 81 17.77 17.50 -26.83
N ASP A 82 18.25 18.69 -27.18
CA ASP A 82 18.88 18.93 -28.47
C ASP A 82 20.26 18.23 -28.55
N PRO A 83 20.54 17.47 -29.63
CA PRO A 83 21.80 16.71 -29.76
C PRO A 83 23.04 17.60 -29.88
N MET A 84 22.87 18.92 -30.11
CA MET A 84 23.96 19.90 -30.10
C MET A 84 24.09 20.64 -28.76
N ALA A 85 23.07 20.62 -27.89
CA ALA A 85 23.16 21.16 -26.54
C ALA A 85 23.83 20.16 -25.57
N ASN A 86 23.66 18.86 -25.84
CA ASN A 86 24.33 17.77 -25.14
C ASN A 86 25.84 17.76 -25.46
N GLN A 87 26.66 18.53 -24.73
CA GLN A 87 28.13 18.50 -24.85
C GLN A 87 28.75 17.10 -24.69
N VAL A 88 28.04 16.17 -24.05
CA VAL A 88 28.44 14.76 -23.89
C VAL A 88 28.27 13.97 -25.20
N GLU A 89 27.37 14.38 -26.10
CA GLU A 89 26.92 13.62 -27.28
C GLU A 89 27.64 14.00 -28.59
N THR A 90 28.88 14.50 -28.50
CA THR A 90 29.78 14.44 -29.66
C THR A 90 29.99 12.95 -29.98
N HIS A 91 29.40 12.47 -31.07
CA HIS A 91 29.29 11.04 -31.44
C HIS A 91 30.57 10.22 -31.19
N ASP A 92 31.70 10.72 -31.67
CA ASP A 92 32.99 10.03 -31.56
C ASP A 92 33.52 10.01 -30.12
N GLN A 93 33.14 10.98 -29.30
CA GLN A 93 33.47 11.07 -27.88
C GLN A 93 32.64 10.09 -27.04
N VAL A 94 31.35 9.88 -27.40
CA VAL A 94 30.49 8.84 -26.81
C VAL A 94 31.04 7.44 -27.11
N LEU A 95 31.33 7.14 -28.39
CA LEU A 95 31.94 5.87 -28.78
C LEU A 95 33.30 5.66 -28.11
N LYS A 96 34.13 6.72 -28.04
CA LYS A 96 35.43 6.67 -27.36
C LYS A 96 35.30 6.47 -25.85
N ALA A 97 34.25 6.98 -25.20
CA ALA A 97 34.00 6.76 -23.76
C ALA A 97 33.45 5.36 -23.45
N HIS A 98 32.63 4.78 -24.33
CA HIS A 98 32.17 3.39 -24.18
C HIS A 98 33.28 2.37 -24.49
N LEU A 99 34.25 2.72 -25.34
CA LEU A 99 35.39 1.86 -25.68
C LEU A 99 36.64 2.10 -24.82
N SER A 100 36.77 3.25 -24.14
CA SER A 100 37.90 3.53 -23.26
C SER A 100 37.72 2.88 -21.90
N LYS A 101 38.60 1.91 -21.61
CA LYS A 101 38.72 1.26 -20.30
C LYS A 101 39.14 2.23 -19.19
N GLU A 102 39.48 3.47 -19.53
CA GLU A 102 39.89 4.54 -18.62
C GLU A 102 38.72 5.12 -17.79
N VAL A 103 37.48 4.99 -18.28
CA VAL A 103 36.27 5.27 -17.49
C VAL A 103 35.95 4.09 -16.56
N LEU A 104 36.23 2.86 -17.02
CA LEU A 104 36.13 1.62 -16.25
C LEU A 104 37.33 1.44 -15.29
N LYS A 105 37.60 2.44 -14.44
CA LYS A 105 38.54 2.26 -13.32
C LYS A 105 38.03 1.12 -12.43
N ASP A 106 38.92 0.22 -12.03
CA ASP A 106 38.56 -1.08 -11.44
C ASP A 106 37.75 -1.01 -10.14
N ASN A 107 37.70 0.16 -9.52
CA ASN A 107 36.84 0.48 -8.38
C ASN A 107 35.69 1.36 -8.89
N GLY A 108 34.47 0.80 -8.90
CA GLY A 108 33.25 1.48 -9.36
C GLY A 108 32.79 2.65 -8.47
N PRO A 109 31.61 3.24 -8.75
CA PRO A 109 31.12 4.46 -8.10
C PRO A 109 31.11 4.35 -6.58
N THR A 110 31.44 5.47 -5.93
CA THR A 110 31.72 5.50 -4.49
C THR A 110 30.43 5.24 -3.69
N ILE A 111 30.52 4.58 -2.53
CA ILE A 111 29.35 4.34 -1.67
C ILE A 111 28.60 5.65 -1.33
N GLU A 112 29.31 6.77 -1.23
CA GLU A 112 28.71 8.09 -0.99
C GLU A 112 27.99 8.67 -2.22
N GLU A 113 28.54 8.44 -3.41
CA GLU A 113 27.94 8.79 -4.71
C GLU A 113 26.64 8.01 -4.93
N LEU A 114 26.68 6.69 -4.71
CA LEU A 114 25.49 5.82 -4.70
C LEU A 114 24.46 6.25 -3.65
N SER A 115 24.91 6.66 -2.45
CA SER A 115 24.00 7.13 -1.40
C SER A 115 23.25 8.41 -1.79
N LYS A 116 23.92 9.32 -2.50
CA LYS A 116 23.33 10.56 -3.03
C LYS A 116 22.41 10.28 -4.21
N MET A 117 22.88 9.52 -5.20
CA MET A 117 22.14 9.18 -6.43
C MET A 117 20.80 8.46 -6.15
N PHE A 118 20.79 7.54 -5.17
CA PHE A 118 19.59 6.79 -4.81
C PHE A 118 18.84 7.36 -3.59
N PHE A 119 19.25 8.51 -3.05
CA PHE A 119 18.67 9.12 -1.83
C PHE A 119 18.56 8.14 -0.64
N THR A 120 19.61 7.34 -0.41
CA THR A 120 19.64 6.28 0.63
C THR A 120 20.83 6.42 1.57
N THR A 121 20.80 5.72 2.71
CA THR A 121 21.94 5.69 3.62
C THR A 121 23.03 4.74 3.13
N LYS A 122 24.31 5.14 3.32
CA LYS A 122 25.50 4.37 2.91
C LYS A 122 25.51 2.91 3.37
N HIS A 123 24.83 2.61 4.48
CA HIS A 123 24.77 1.27 5.08
C HIS A 123 24.10 0.21 4.18
N ARG A 124 23.33 0.60 3.15
CA ARG A 124 22.77 -0.34 2.17
C ARG A 124 23.82 -0.94 1.23
N PHE A 125 24.95 -0.26 1.02
CA PHE A 125 25.98 -0.64 0.04
C PHE A 125 27.17 -1.38 0.65
N TYR A 126 27.29 -1.44 1.98
CA TYR A 126 28.35 -2.22 2.62
C TYR A 126 28.15 -3.73 2.42
N PRO A 127 29.22 -4.51 2.16
CA PRO A 127 29.11 -5.92 1.82
C PRO A 127 28.62 -6.76 3.00
N ILE A 128 27.55 -7.52 2.79
CA ILE A 128 26.99 -8.43 3.78
C ILE A 128 27.95 -9.62 4.04
N GLY A 129 28.15 -9.99 5.31
CA GLY A 129 29.00 -11.12 5.71
C GLY A 129 28.48 -12.50 5.28
N GLN A 130 29.41 -13.46 5.14
CA GLN A 130 29.14 -14.76 4.50
C GLN A 130 28.00 -15.56 5.16
N TYR A 131 27.87 -15.53 6.49
CA TYR A 131 26.81 -16.23 7.24
C TYR A 131 25.40 -15.81 6.78
N ARG A 132 25.16 -14.50 6.62
CA ARG A 132 23.86 -14.00 6.13
C ARG A 132 23.67 -14.32 4.65
N ARG A 133 24.72 -14.26 3.81
CA ARG A 133 24.63 -14.68 2.39
C ARG A 133 24.20 -16.14 2.23
N ARG A 134 24.74 -17.06 3.05
CA ARG A 134 24.37 -18.49 3.03
C ARG A 134 22.94 -18.77 3.49
N ARG A 135 22.28 -17.84 4.17
CA ARG A 135 20.88 -17.93 4.64
C ARG A 135 19.86 -17.23 3.73
N ILE A 136 20.31 -16.60 2.64
CA ILE A 136 19.39 -16.08 1.61
C ILE A 136 18.82 -17.29 0.87
N ASN A 137 17.50 -17.43 0.82
CA ASN A 137 16.89 -18.38 -0.11
C ASN A 137 17.14 -17.89 -1.54
N LYS A 138 17.80 -18.71 -2.35
CA LYS A 138 18.07 -18.42 -3.77
C LYS A 138 16.82 -18.56 -4.63
N ASP A 139 15.98 -19.53 -4.26
CA ASP A 139 14.86 -20.01 -5.05
C ASP A 139 13.57 -19.86 -4.21
N PRO A 140 13.11 -18.61 -3.97
CA PRO A 140 11.84 -18.37 -3.29
C PRO A 140 10.66 -18.80 -4.17
N PRO A 141 9.57 -19.32 -3.59
CA PRO A 141 8.36 -19.62 -4.35
C PRO A 141 7.77 -18.32 -4.94
N LYS A 142 7.47 -18.33 -6.24
CA LYS A 142 6.79 -17.23 -6.94
C LYS A 142 5.28 -17.37 -6.74
N ASP A 143 4.63 -16.32 -6.22
CA ASP A 143 3.17 -16.29 -5.99
C ASP A 143 2.38 -16.18 -7.30
N ARG A 144 2.82 -15.29 -8.20
CA ARG A 144 2.17 -14.95 -9.48
C ARG A 144 3.23 -14.65 -10.52
#